data_AF-A0AAE7A2Q5-F1
#
_entry.id   AF-A0AAE7A2Q5-F1
#
_cell.length_a   1.000
_cell.length_b   1.000
_cell.length_c   1.000
_cell.angle_alpha   90.00
_cell.angle_beta   90.00
_cell.angle_gamma   90.00
#
_symmetry.space_group_name_H-M   'P 1'
#
loop_
_entity.id
_entity.type
_entity.pdbx_description
1 polymer ?
#
loop_
_entity_poly.entity_id
_entity_poly.type
_entity_poly.pdbx_seq_one_letter_code
_entity_poly.pdbx_strand_id
1 'polypeptide(L)'
;MSIYSGFKSVSIHIIKVMGQILLEIMRALLKLILFVAAVWVLIVLCIWITADSTNPGMSPLLTELVTTVNEHRITYYHNQDWCKSIESETGNYADKPSSTCGSDDENKPFDAHGTQLFTLVSDAAKKAQITPIRIDIQSEHGRVTFARINLSCFLCYASYIYSPQKPYVTQERKPTDVRDMTGDWYYENTGI
;
A
#
# COMPACT_ATOMS: atom_id res chain seq x y z
N MET A 1 43.22 28.33 -57.81
CA MET A 1 41.87 28.46 -57.23
C MET A 1 41.07 27.14 -57.39
N SER A 2 41.62 25.99 -56.96
CA SER A 2 41.05 24.65 -57.23
C SER A 2 41.02 23.73 -55.99
N ILE A 3 41.87 24.00 -54.98
CA ILE A 3 41.92 23.18 -53.75
C ILE A 3 40.77 23.54 -52.78
N TYR A 4 40.38 24.82 -52.73
CA TYR A 4 39.31 25.32 -51.85
C TYR A 4 37.91 24.78 -52.17
N SER A 5 37.61 24.44 -53.42
CA SER A 5 36.31 23.86 -53.81
C SER A 5 36.20 22.39 -53.42
N GLY A 6 37.30 21.63 -53.51
CA GLY A 6 37.37 20.23 -53.07
C GLY A 6 37.17 20.07 -51.57
N PHE A 7 37.83 20.89 -50.74
CA PHE A 7 37.64 20.87 -49.29
C PHE A 7 36.20 21.21 -48.87
N LYS A 8 35.58 22.21 -49.51
CA LYS A 8 34.19 22.61 -49.22
C LYS A 8 33.18 21.52 -49.56
N SER A 9 33.40 20.79 -50.66
CA SER A 9 32.56 19.66 -51.07
C SER A 9 32.66 18.48 -50.09
N VAL A 10 33.88 18.14 -49.66
CA VAL A 10 34.13 17.07 -48.68
C VAL A 10 33.53 17.41 -47.32
N SER A 11 33.69 18.66 -46.84
CA SER A 11 33.09 19.10 -45.56
C SER A 11 31.56 19.04 -45.57
N ILE A 12 30.90 19.45 -46.67
CA ILE A 12 29.44 19.36 -46.80
C ILE A 12 28.97 17.91 -46.78
N HIS A 13 29.72 16.99 -47.41
CA HIS A 13 29.40 15.58 -47.42
C HIS A 13 29.52 14.94 -46.02
N ILE A 14 30.58 15.27 -45.28
CA ILE A 14 30.78 14.79 -43.90
C ILE A 14 29.68 15.31 -42.96
N ILE A 15 29.31 16.59 -43.05
CA ILE A 15 28.22 17.17 -42.25
C ILE A 15 26.90 16.45 -42.54
N LYS A 16 26.61 16.12 -43.81
CA LYS A 16 25.39 15.42 -44.20
C LYS A 16 25.34 13.99 -43.65
N VAL A 17 26.45 13.26 -43.72
CA VAL A 17 26.55 11.89 -43.19
C VAL A 17 26.44 11.89 -41.66
N MET A 18 27.15 12.80 -40.98
CA MET A 18 27.05 12.95 -39.52
C MET A 18 25.64 13.33 -39.06
N GLY A 19 24.95 14.22 -39.81
CA GLY A 19 23.56 14.57 -39.55
C GLY A 19 22.60 13.40 -39.70
N GLN A 20 22.80 12.52 -40.68
CA GLN A 20 22.01 11.30 -40.84
C GLN A 20 22.26 10.29 -39.71
N ILE A 21 23.51 10.11 -39.29
CA ILE A 21 23.85 9.23 -38.16
C ILE A 21 23.19 9.74 -36.87
N LEU A 22 23.28 11.05 -36.61
CA LEU A 22 22.65 11.67 -35.43
C LEU A 22 21.12 11.48 -35.43
N LEU A 23 20.48 11.61 -36.59
CA LEU A 23 19.03 11.41 -36.74
C LEU A 23 18.62 9.96 -36.46
N GLU A 24 19.40 8.98 -36.93
CA GLU A 24 19.13 7.56 -36.65
C GLU A 24 19.35 7.22 -35.16
N ILE A 25 20.37 7.80 -34.53
CA ILE A 25 20.58 7.67 -33.07
C ILE A 25 19.39 8.26 -32.30
N MET A 26 18.92 9.46 -32.67
CA MET A 26 17.75 10.10 -32.06
C MET A 26 16.49 9.25 -32.23
N ARG A 27 16.27 8.64 -33.40
CA ARG A 27 15.15 7.71 -33.63
C ARG A 27 15.25 6.46 -32.79
N ALA A 28 16.44 5.89 -32.65
CA ALA A 28 16.68 4.72 -31.81
C ALA A 28 16.42 5.03 -30.32
N LEU A 29 16.89 6.19 -29.85
CA LEU A 29 16.61 6.70 -28.49
C LEU A 29 15.11 6.91 -28.26
N LEU A 30 14.41 7.53 -29.21
CA LEU A 30 12.96 7.72 -29.11
C LEU A 30 12.22 6.38 -28.98
N LYS A 31 12.59 5.39 -29.81
CA LYS A 31 12.00 4.03 -29.74
C LYS A 31 12.28 3.35 -28.41
N LEU A 32 13.50 3.49 -27.87
CA LEU A 32 13.88 2.93 -26.58
C LEU A 32 13.05 3.55 -25.45
N ILE A 33 12.89 4.88 -25.45
CA ILE A 33 12.09 5.60 -24.44
C ILE A 33 10.62 5.17 -24.51
N LEU A 34 10.04 5.09 -25.72
CA LEU A 34 8.67 4.64 -25.91
C LEU A 34 8.47 3.19 -25.45
N PHE A 35 9.45 2.32 -25.72
CA PHE A 35 9.41 0.94 -25.25
C PHE A 35 9.45 0.85 -23.72
N VAL A 36 10.36 1.57 -23.07
CA VAL A 36 10.45 1.62 -21.61
C VAL A 36 9.17 2.18 -21.00
N ALA A 37 8.60 3.24 -21.59
CA ALA A 37 7.32 3.80 -21.14
C ALA A 37 6.17 2.80 -21.28
N ALA A 38 6.10 2.08 -22.40
CA ALA A 38 5.08 1.05 -22.62
C ALA A 38 5.21 -0.11 -21.61
N VAL A 39 6.44 -0.56 -21.31
CA VAL A 39 6.71 -1.56 -20.29
C VAL A 39 6.25 -1.08 -18.91
N TRP A 40 6.56 0.17 -18.56
CA TRP A 40 6.10 0.77 -17.30
C TRP A 40 4.58 0.83 -17.19
N VAL A 41 3.89 1.29 -18.24
CA VAL A 41 2.42 1.32 -18.28
C VAL A 41 1.85 -0.08 -18.11
N LEU A 42 2.46 -1.09 -18.74
CA LEU A 42 2.02 -2.48 -18.65
C LEU A 42 2.24 -3.06 -17.25
N ILE A 43 3.36 -2.76 -16.61
CA ILE A 43 3.62 -3.13 -15.20
C ILE A 43 2.58 -2.48 -14.28
N VAL A 44 2.32 -1.19 -14.45
CA VAL A 44 1.31 -0.47 -13.65
C VAL A 44 -0.08 -1.07 -13.85
N LEU A 45 -0.48 -1.37 -15.10
CA LEU A 45 -1.74 -2.03 -15.41
C LEU A 45 -1.84 -3.43 -14.77
N CYS A 46 -0.77 -4.24 -14.85
CA CYS A 46 -0.75 -5.55 -14.22
C CYS A 46 -0.90 -5.46 -12.69
N ILE A 47 -0.22 -4.52 -12.04
CA ILE A 47 -0.38 -4.28 -10.61
C ILE A 47 -1.83 -3.86 -10.29
N TRP A 48 -2.41 -2.97 -11.09
CA TRP A 48 -3.79 -2.50 -10.90
C TRP A 48 -4.83 -3.62 -11.05
N ILE A 49 -4.65 -4.54 -12.00
CA ILE A 49 -5.57 -5.65 -12.26
C ILE A 49 -5.42 -6.76 -11.20
N THR A 50 -4.20 -7.02 -10.73
CA THR A 50 -3.94 -8.09 -9.76
C THR A 50 -4.24 -7.69 -8.31
N ALA A 51 -4.25 -6.39 -8.01
CA ALA A 51 -4.65 -5.85 -6.72
C ALA A 51 -6.19 -5.77 -6.60
N ASP A 52 -6.90 -6.85 -6.91
CA ASP A 52 -8.33 -6.96 -6.61
C ASP A 52 -8.50 -7.14 -5.11
N SER A 53 -8.41 -6.02 -4.39
CA SER A 53 -8.63 -5.92 -2.96
C SER A 53 -10.03 -6.38 -2.56
N THR A 54 -10.96 -6.56 -3.52
CA THR A 54 -12.34 -7.00 -3.31
C THR A 54 -12.60 -8.47 -3.63
N ASN A 55 -11.54 -9.27 -3.86
CA ASN A 55 -11.68 -10.70 -4.10
C ASN A 55 -12.43 -11.41 -2.94
N PRO A 56 -13.49 -12.20 -3.20
CA PRO A 56 -14.21 -12.96 -2.18
C PRO A 56 -13.33 -13.90 -1.33
N GLY A 57 -12.20 -14.34 -1.86
CA GLY A 57 -11.20 -15.13 -1.12
C GLY A 57 -10.49 -14.35 0.00
N MET A 58 -10.64 -13.04 0.06
CA MET A 58 -10.03 -12.18 1.07
C MET A 58 -10.82 -12.19 2.39
N SER A 59 -12.15 -12.25 2.36
CA SER A 59 -12.98 -12.22 3.59
C SER A 59 -12.63 -13.33 4.61
N PRO A 60 -12.36 -14.59 4.21
CA PRO A 60 -11.88 -15.62 5.14
C PRO A 60 -10.50 -15.28 5.76
N LEU A 61 -9.57 -14.75 4.97
CA LEU A 61 -8.23 -14.37 5.43
C LEU A 61 -8.28 -13.20 6.43
N LEU A 62 -9.13 -12.21 6.15
CA LEU A 62 -9.37 -11.08 7.04
C LEU A 62 -10.05 -11.53 8.33
N THR A 63 -10.99 -12.49 8.24
CA THR A 63 -11.63 -13.10 9.41
C THR A 63 -10.63 -13.85 10.28
N GLU A 64 -9.72 -14.62 9.69
CA GLU A 64 -8.66 -15.33 10.42
C GLU A 64 -7.73 -14.34 11.14
N LEU A 65 -7.33 -13.26 10.46
CA LEU A 65 -6.53 -12.19 11.05
C LEU A 65 -7.25 -11.57 12.25
N VAL A 66 -8.48 -11.10 12.07
CA VAL A 66 -9.25 -10.44 13.14
C VAL A 66 -9.55 -11.39 14.30
N THR A 67 -9.78 -12.67 14.03
CA THR A 67 -9.93 -13.70 15.06
C THR A 67 -8.63 -13.84 15.86
N THR A 68 -7.49 -13.98 15.18
CA THR A 68 -6.17 -14.08 15.81
C THR A 68 -5.88 -12.89 16.72
N VAL A 69 -6.19 -11.67 16.26
CA VAL A 69 -6.00 -10.43 17.02
C VAL A 69 -6.92 -10.40 18.26
N ASN A 70 -8.19 -10.79 18.10
CA ASN A 70 -9.16 -10.84 19.20
C ASN A 70 -8.87 -11.93 20.24
N GLU A 71 -8.38 -13.10 19.83
CA GLU A 71 -7.97 -14.19 20.74
C GLU A 71 -6.89 -13.71 21.73
N HIS A 72 -6.03 -12.81 21.27
CA HIS A 72 -4.96 -12.20 22.07
C HIS A 72 -5.38 -10.88 22.74
N ARG A 73 -6.68 -10.55 22.70
CA ARG A 73 -7.26 -9.36 23.35
C ARG A 73 -6.60 -8.06 22.90
N ILE A 74 -6.18 -8.00 21.65
CA ILE A 74 -5.58 -6.82 21.04
C ILE A 74 -6.70 -5.95 20.48
N THR A 75 -6.77 -4.70 20.92
CA THR A 75 -7.77 -3.71 20.49
C THR A 75 -7.21 -2.78 19.41
N TYR A 76 -5.89 -2.60 19.38
CA TYR A 76 -5.21 -1.68 18.50
C TYR A 76 -3.86 -2.21 18.04
N TYR A 77 -3.54 -2.01 16.77
CA TYR A 77 -2.22 -2.27 16.20
C TYR A 77 -1.87 -1.17 15.20
N HIS A 78 -0.62 -0.72 15.22
CA HIS A 78 -0.08 0.28 14.29
C HIS A 78 1.32 -0.13 13.83
N ASN A 79 1.56 -0.13 12.52
CA ASN A 79 2.88 -0.40 11.95
C ASN A 79 3.23 0.55 10.81
N GLN A 80 4.01 1.57 11.13
CA GLN A 80 4.67 2.47 10.18
C GLN A 80 6.11 2.71 10.64
N ASP A 81 6.99 3.10 9.72
CA ASP A 81 8.41 3.34 10.06
C ASP A 81 8.60 4.42 11.14
N TRP A 82 7.66 5.36 11.21
CA TRP A 82 7.67 6.43 12.18
C TRP A 82 6.91 6.11 13.46
N CYS A 83 6.11 5.04 13.48
CA CYS A 83 5.36 4.60 14.64
C CYS A 83 5.05 3.09 14.65
N LYS A 84 5.43 2.42 15.73
CA LYS A 84 4.94 1.06 16.02
C LYS A 84 4.29 1.05 17.39
N SER A 85 3.06 0.57 17.45
CA SER A 85 2.35 0.42 18.71
C SER A 85 1.32 -0.71 18.66
N ILE A 86 1.01 -1.24 19.84
CA ILE A 86 0.01 -2.29 20.02
C ILE A 86 -0.64 -2.13 21.40
N GLU A 87 -1.96 -2.21 21.42
CA GLU A 87 -2.78 -2.12 22.64
C GLU A 87 -3.45 -3.47 22.87
N SER A 88 -3.33 -3.97 24.08
CA SER A 88 -3.95 -5.23 24.50
C SER A 88 -4.41 -5.14 25.95
N GLU A 89 -5.23 -6.09 26.40
CA GLU A 89 -5.60 -6.22 27.81
C GLU A 89 -4.39 -6.30 28.75
N THR A 90 -3.24 -6.79 28.26
CA THR A 90 -2.00 -6.92 29.05
C THR A 90 -1.16 -5.64 29.11
N GLY A 91 -1.55 -4.60 28.38
CA GLY A 91 -0.89 -3.31 28.35
C GLY A 91 -0.65 -2.76 26.95
N ASN A 92 -0.11 -1.54 26.93
CA ASN A 92 0.04 -0.70 25.76
C ASN A 92 1.52 -0.51 25.48
N TYR A 93 1.97 -0.93 24.29
CA TYR A 93 3.38 -0.93 23.91
C TYR A 93 3.59 0.00 22.73
N ALA A 94 4.67 0.78 22.76
CA ALA A 94 5.08 1.62 21.65
C ALA A 94 6.61 1.70 21.53
N ASP A 95 7.11 1.92 20.31
CA ASP A 95 8.55 2.12 20.07
C ASP A 95 9.00 3.55 20.39
N LYS A 96 8.07 4.51 20.48
CA LYS A 96 8.32 5.92 20.80
C LYS A 96 7.33 6.46 21.83
N PRO A 97 7.76 7.35 22.74
CA PRO A 97 6.89 7.98 23.71
C PRO A 97 5.86 8.93 23.05
N SER A 98 4.59 8.61 23.31
CA SER A 98 3.29 9.29 23.18
C SER A 98 2.96 10.26 22.01
N SER A 99 3.84 11.15 21.56
CA SER A 99 3.35 12.28 20.73
C SER A 99 3.06 11.95 19.26
N THR A 100 3.68 10.89 18.72
CA THR A 100 3.51 10.51 17.30
C THR A 100 2.73 9.21 17.12
N CYS A 101 2.64 8.35 18.13
CA CYS A 101 2.07 7.01 17.99
C CYS A 101 0.61 6.82 18.44
N GLY A 102 -0.01 7.87 18.99
CA GLY A 102 -1.37 7.80 19.48
C GLY A 102 -1.49 7.13 20.86
N SER A 103 -2.37 7.72 21.67
CA SER A 103 -2.68 7.46 23.07
C SER A 103 -1.60 7.84 24.09
N ASP A 104 -2.06 8.59 25.09
CA ASP A 104 -1.32 9.35 26.11
C ASP A 104 -0.45 8.48 27.03
N ASP A 105 0.51 9.15 27.69
CA ASP A 105 1.43 8.87 28.83
C ASP A 105 1.60 7.47 29.50
N GLU A 106 0.84 6.44 29.14
CA GLU A 106 0.92 5.08 29.71
C GLU A 106 1.60 4.06 28.79
N ASN A 107 2.01 4.45 27.58
CA ASN A 107 2.71 3.56 26.66
C ASN A 107 4.09 3.18 27.20
N LYS A 108 4.31 1.88 27.43
CA LYS A 108 5.63 1.35 27.77
C LYS A 108 6.41 0.96 26.51
N PRO A 109 7.76 0.96 26.56
CA PRO A 109 8.57 0.40 25.49
C PRO A 109 8.22 -1.08 25.22
N PHE A 110 8.49 -1.54 23.99
CA PHE A 110 8.38 -2.96 23.66
C PHE A 110 9.33 -3.81 24.53
N ASP A 111 8.74 -4.68 25.35
CA ASP A 111 9.43 -5.78 26.01
C ASP A 111 9.28 -7.08 25.18
N ALA A 112 9.76 -8.21 25.70
CA ALA A 112 9.66 -9.50 25.00
C ALA A 112 8.21 -9.88 24.67
N HIS A 113 7.27 -9.57 25.59
CA HIS A 113 5.86 -9.90 25.41
C HIS A 113 5.19 -8.98 24.38
N GLY A 114 5.38 -7.66 24.49
CA GLY A 114 4.89 -6.72 23.49
C GLY A 114 5.42 -7.02 22.08
N THR A 115 6.69 -7.40 21.98
CA THR A 115 7.32 -7.80 20.70
C THR A 115 6.66 -9.05 20.13
N GLN A 116 6.34 -10.02 20.98
CA GLN A 116 5.65 -11.25 20.58
C GLN A 116 4.26 -10.94 20.02
N LEU A 117 3.45 -10.14 20.73
CA LEU A 117 2.11 -9.75 20.26
C LEU A 117 2.18 -8.99 18.93
N PHE A 118 3.12 -8.06 18.81
CA PHE A 118 3.30 -7.28 17.58
C PHE A 118 3.68 -8.16 16.39
N THR A 119 4.61 -9.10 16.60
CA THR A 119 5.05 -10.06 15.57
C THR A 119 3.91 -10.97 15.16
N LEU A 120 3.10 -11.43 16.11
CA LEU A 120 1.93 -12.26 15.86
C LEU A 120 0.92 -11.60 14.92
N VAL A 121 0.58 -10.33 15.16
CA VAL A 121 -0.30 -9.57 14.26
C VAL A 121 0.36 -9.35 12.90
N SER A 122 1.64 -9.03 12.87
CA SER A 122 2.40 -8.83 11.63
C SER A 122 2.43 -10.10 10.75
N ASP A 123 2.65 -11.26 11.37
CA ASP A 123 2.68 -12.55 10.68
C ASP A 123 1.29 -12.97 10.19
N ALA A 124 0.25 -12.72 11.00
CA ALA A 124 -1.14 -12.95 10.58
C ALA A 124 -1.52 -12.07 9.39
N ALA A 125 -1.15 -10.78 9.41
CA ALA A 125 -1.37 -9.87 8.28
C ALA A 125 -0.61 -10.32 7.02
N LYS A 126 0.62 -10.81 7.17
CA LYS A 126 1.40 -11.38 6.07
C LYS A 126 0.77 -12.64 5.49
N LYS A 127 0.21 -13.52 6.32
CA LYS A 127 -0.58 -14.69 5.85
C LYS A 127 -1.81 -14.27 5.07
N ALA A 128 -2.49 -13.20 5.50
CA ALA A 128 -3.59 -12.58 4.78
C ALA A 128 -3.13 -11.77 3.54
N GLN A 129 -1.83 -11.73 3.25
CA GLN A 129 -1.22 -11.04 2.10
C GLN A 129 -1.50 -9.53 2.07
N ILE A 130 -1.65 -8.91 3.25
CA ILE A 130 -1.88 -7.47 3.39
C ILE A 130 -0.76 -6.82 4.22
N THR A 131 -0.58 -5.51 4.03
CA THR A 131 0.33 -4.69 4.85
C THR A 131 -0.48 -3.57 5.52
N PRO A 132 -1.09 -3.86 6.68
CA PRO A 132 -1.91 -2.89 7.39
C PRO A 132 -1.03 -1.84 8.06
N ILE A 133 -1.43 -0.57 7.91
CA ILE A 133 -0.90 0.55 8.69
C ILE A 133 -1.46 0.50 10.10
N ARG A 134 -2.76 0.27 10.22
CA ARG A 134 -3.49 0.35 11.48
C ARG A 134 -4.63 -0.65 11.49
N ILE A 135 -4.80 -1.35 12.60
CA ILE A 135 -5.95 -2.21 12.87
C ILE A 135 -6.62 -1.71 14.15
N ASP A 136 -7.92 -1.43 14.07
CA ASP A 136 -8.77 -1.12 15.21
C ASP A 136 -9.81 -2.24 15.35
N ILE A 137 -9.92 -2.84 16.54
CA ILE A 137 -10.87 -3.91 16.83
C ILE A 137 -11.74 -3.52 18.02
N GLN A 138 -13.04 -3.72 17.87
CA GLN A 138 -14.01 -3.67 18.95
C GLN A 138 -14.58 -5.07 19.16
N SER A 139 -14.58 -5.48 20.42
CA SER A 139 -15.07 -6.80 20.80
C SER A 139 -15.99 -6.68 22.01
N GLU A 140 -17.09 -7.41 21.98
CA GLU A 140 -18.02 -7.55 23.09
C GLU A 140 -18.15 -9.03 23.44
N HIS A 141 -18.04 -9.37 24.73
CA HIS A 141 -18.15 -10.75 25.21
C HIS A 141 -17.22 -11.75 24.48
N GLY A 142 -16.03 -11.30 24.07
CA GLY A 142 -15.05 -12.10 23.36
C GLY A 142 -15.33 -12.33 21.87
N ARG A 143 -16.35 -11.67 21.31
CA ARG A 143 -16.63 -11.69 19.86
C ARG A 143 -16.36 -10.33 19.27
N VAL A 144 -15.77 -10.30 18.09
CA VAL A 144 -15.53 -9.06 17.35
C VAL A 144 -16.88 -8.51 16.87
N THR A 145 -17.17 -7.27 17.22
CA THR A 145 -18.39 -6.55 16.81
C THR A 145 -18.10 -5.55 15.71
N PHE A 146 -16.86 -5.10 15.59
CA PHE A 146 -16.38 -4.24 14.52
C PHE A 146 -14.86 -4.37 14.37
N ALA A 147 -14.37 -4.34 13.13
CA ALA A 147 -12.94 -4.18 12.87
C ALA A 147 -12.69 -3.24 11.70
N ARG A 148 -11.62 -2.46 11.77
CA ARG A 148 -11.13 -1.62 10.68
C ARG A 148 -9.65 -1.89 10.46
N ILE A 149 -9.28 -2.24 9.24
CA ILE A 149 -7.91 -2.49 8.82
C ILE A 149 -7.55 -1.44 7.77
N ASN A 150 -6.81 -0.42 8.17
CA ASN A 150 -6.35 0.64 7.28
C ASN A 150 -5.09 0.15 6.54
N LEU A 151 -5.08 0.26 5.22
CA LEU A 151 -3.99 -0.19 4.36
C LEU A 151 -3.06 0.97 3.96
N SER A 152 -1.79 0.65 3.73
CA SER A 152 -0.89 1.55 3.02
C SER A 152 -1.13 1.43 1.53
N CYS A 153 -1.85 2.37 0.92
CA CYS A 153 -1.81 2.55 -0.53
C CYS A 153 -1.22 3.93 -0.84
N PHE A 154 -0.22 3.95 -1.71
CA PHE A 154 0.58 5.13 -2.05
C PHE A 154 -0.25 6.30 -2.64
N LEU A 155 -1.44 6.00 -3.19
CA LEU A 155 -2.33 6.96 -3.84
C LEU A 155 -3.80 6.85 -3.38
N CYS A 156 -4.08 6.03 -2.37
CA CYS A 156 -5.44 5.80 -1.89
C CYS A 156 -5.39 5.44 -0.41
N TYR A 157 -6.26 6.02 0.41
CA TYR A 157 -6.53 5.45 1.72
C TYR A 157 -7.63 4.42 1.54
N ALA A 158 -7.28 3.16 1.80
CA ALA A 158 -8.19 2.04 1.67
C ALA A 158 -8.29 1.31 2.99
N SER A 159 -9.48 0.80 3.30
CA SER A 159 -9.74 0.07 4.53
C SER A 159 -10.58 -1.16 4.28
N TYR A 160 -10.24 -2.25 4.96
CA TYR A 160 -11.18 -3.35 5.16
C TYR A 160 -11.97 -3.12 6.44
N ILE A 161 -13.29 -3.24 6.35
CA ILE A 161 -14.21 -3.02 7.46
C ILE A 161 -15.02 -4.28 7.71
N TYR A 162 -15.00 -4.79 8.93
CA TYR A 162 -15.88 -5.84 9.40
C TYR A 162 -17.03 -5.24 10.20
N SER A 163 -18.27 -5.47 9.79
CA SER A 163 -19.48 -4.93 10.43
C SER A 163 -20.64 -5.93 10.38
N PRO A 164 -20.63 -6.97 11.23
CA PRO A 164 -21.63 -8.06 11.20
C PRO A 164 -23.00 -7.69 11.74
N GLN A 165 -23.10 -6.66 12.58
CA GLN A 165 -24.38 -6.31 13.23
C GLN A 165 -25.30 -5.49 12.32
N LYS A 166 -24.72 -4.74 11.38
CA LYS A 166 -25.44 -3.87 10.46
C LYS A 166 -24.61 -3.59 9.22
N PRO A 167 -25.25 -3.35 8.05
CA PRO A 167 -24.53 -2.91 6.87
C PRO A 167 -23.66 -1.69 7.17
N TYR A 168 -22.40 -1.76 6.76
CA TYR A 168 -21.48 -0.64 6.96
C TYR A 168 -21.91 0.55 6.10
N VAL A 169 -21.94 1.72 6.72
CA VAL A 169 -22.15 3.01 6.04
C VAL A 169 -20.99 3.90 6.42
N THR A 170 -20.28 4.40 5.41
CA THR A 170 -19.16 5.32 5.64
C THR A 170 -19.64 6.57 6.38
N GLN A 171 -18.83 7.04 7.32
CA GLN A 171 -19.06 8.31 8.03
C GLN A 171 -18.34 9.47 7.34
N GLU A 172 -17.58 9.20 6.28
CA GLU A 172 -16.86 10.24 5.56
C GLU A 172 -17.82 11.14 4.76
N ARG A 173 -17.53 12.45 4.78
CA ARG A 173 -18.30 13.44 4.00
C ARG A 173 -17.94 13.43 2.52
N LYS A 174 -16.85 12.76 2.14
CA LYS A 174 -16.37 12.69 0.76
C LYS A 174 -16.97 11.48 0.03
N PRO A 175 -17.10 11.53 -1.31
CA PRO A 175 -17.49 10.36 -2.09
C PRO A 175 -16.50 9.22 -1.83
N THR A 176 -16.96 8.19 -1.12
CA THR A 176 -16.16 7.03 -0.74
C THR A 176 -16.79 5.82 -1.41
N ASP A 177 -16.00 5.06 -2.17
CA ASP A 177 -16.48 3.82 -2.78
C ASP A 177 -16.48 2.73 -1.69
N VAL A 178 -17.67 2.25 -1.34
CA VAL A 178 -17.85 1.16 -0.38
C VAL A 178 -18.39 -0.05 -1.13
N ARG A 179 -17.65 -1.15 -1.08
CA ARG A 179 -18.00 -2.39 -1.75
C ARG A 179 -18.19 -3.51 -0.74
N ASP A 180 -19.30 -4.21 -0.82
CA ASP A 180 -19.54 -5.43 -0.05
C ASP A 180 -18.67 -6.57 -0.60
N MET A 181 -17.89 -7.21 0.26
CA MET A 181 -16.99 -8.33 -0.07
C MET A 181 -17.55 -9.68 0.37
N THR A 182 -18.78 -9.73 0.88
CA THR A 182 -19.44 -10.86 1.54
C THR A 182 -18.81 -11.26 2.88
N GLY A 183 -19.57 -11.96 3.72
CA GLY A 183 -19.11 -12.37 5.06
C GLY A 183 -18.98 -11.20 6.04
N ASP A 184 -19.86 -10.20 5.91
CA ASP A 184 -19.89 -8.96 6.71
C ASP A 184 -18.66 -8.05 6.55
N TRP A 185 -17.88 -8.30 5.49
CA TRP A 185 -16.72 -7.51 5.12
C TRP A 185 -17.07 -6.49 4.04
N TYR A 186 -16.50 -5.30 4.18
CA TYR A 186 -16.61 -4.20 3.25
C TYR A 186 -15.21 -3.69 2.91
N TYR A 187 -15.02 -3.31 1.65
CA TYR A 187 -13.87 -2.56 1.20
C TYR A 187 -14.27 -1.09 1.04
N GLU A 188 -13.58 -0.23 1.75
CA GLU A 188 -13.76 1.22 1.68
C GLU A 188 -12.55 1.83 0.98
N ASN A 189 -12.76 2.52 -0.13
CA ASN A 189 -11.74 3.30 -0.82
C ASN A 189 -12.13 4.78 -0.81
N THR A 190 -11.38 5.58 -0.07
CA THR A 190 -11.67 7.02 0.08
C THR A 190 -11.18 7.84 -1.11
N GLY A 191 -10.44 7.24 -2.04
CA GLY A 191 -9.84 7.93 -3.19
C GLY A 191 -8.94 9.12 -2.79
N ILE A 192 -8.42 9.82 -3.80
CA ILE A 192 -7.94 11.21 -3.68
C ILE A 192 -8.82 12.05 -4.59
#